data_AF-A0A7Z0EIL6-F1
#
_entry.id   AF-A0A7Z0EIL6-F1
#
_cell.length_a   1.000
_cell.length_b   1.000
_cell.length_c   1.000
_cell.angle_alpha   90.00
_cell.angle_beta   90.00
_cell.angle_gamma   90.00
#
_symmetry.space_group_name_H-M   'P 1'
#
loop_
_entity.id
_entity.type
_entity.pdbx_description
1 polymer ?
#
loop_
_entity_poly.entity_id
_entity_poly.type
_entity_poly.pdbx_seq_one_letter_code
_entity_poly.pdbx_strand_id
1 'polypeptide(L)'
;MELEEILRGLVHPTNLTVRTGEKLVGSVEAAVAKDDERFKEKEEEPPRRKPRLMALPRREASFPGVAPLSVLHAFARAISLDRQGSARGLAEHWGCLKYALALASESSEGLMLLSKEGRSTRQQHKRTQSHELGAAFGAYMAEHVLRRRFRGYRVSVVPADIVLQAGWPLKGSRYRPRFFAEVWKPGEPGNVLPIACKGHHGRAATSYPQFASASAHLEAVHIGPWNRTPGLLFSTELSTKGPIVVHALRADGDGGALPREGHRMNAPLERLALPPFVTRPADGVRPEESGPGFHVPTRHAGWFRRALARVDAAGLTAFTGERPLTGRYLAEQQGRKDYTEQGHAAISSVRGEPQTLLGTSYIGTDHVFRINSQRVEAFTGVAEDLVGLLDDGRVDRYRREVHTRCAAEPFATWDDDWQGAVSVRPDGSVLAIRRLSACGHASHEDG
;
A
#
# COMPACT_ATOMS: atom_id res chain seq x y z
N MET A 1 22.52 14.00 -15.87
CA MET A 1 22.45 12.61 -15.40
C MET A 1 21.89 11.82 -16.54
N GLU A 2 22.65 10.82 -16.99
CA GLU A 2 22.27 9.96 -18.10
C GLU A 2 21.10 9.07 -17.67
N LEU A 3 20.16 8.75 -18.57
CA LEU A 3 18.99 7.93 -18.24
C LEU A 3 19.38 6.57 -17.66
N GLU A 4 20.47 5.97 -18.13
CA GLU A 4 20.93 4.69 -17.56
C GLU A 4 21.37 4.82 -16.10
N GLU A 5 22.07 5.90 -15.74
CA GLU A 5 22.44 6.19 -14.33
C GLU A 5 21.19 6.31 -13.46
N ILE A 6 20.15 6.99 -13.96
CA ILE A 6 18.86 7.11 -13.27
C ILE A 6 18.23 5.73 -13.03
N LEU A 7 18.16 4.90 -14.09
CA LEU A 7 17.54 3.58 -14.01
C LEU A 7 18.34 2.63 -13.10
N ARG A 8 19.67 2.69 -13.15
CA ARG A 8 20.54 1.93 -12.22
C ARG A 8 20.38 2.43 -10.78
N GLY A 9 20.21 3.74 -10.59
CA GLY A 9 19.92 4.34 -9.29
C GLY A 9 18.63 3.82 -8.65
N LEU A 10 17.62 3.45 -9.45
CA LEU A 10 16.34 2.91 -8.96
C LEU A 10 16.47 1.53 -8.32
N VAL A 11 17.46 0.73 -8.72
CA VAL A 11 17.71 -0.62 -8.18
C VAL A 11 18.87 -0.65 -7.19
N HIS A 12 19.60 0.46 -7.06
CA HIS A 12 20.70 0.55 -6.11
C HIS A 12 20.17 0.47 -4.67
N PRO A 13 20.60 -0.54 -3.87
CA PRO A 13 20.11 -0.71 -2.50
C PRO A 13 20.60 0.42 -1.59
N THR A 14 19.71 0.94 -0.73
CA THR A 14 20.04 1.98 0.26
C THR A 14 19.49 1.66 1.64
N ASN A 15 19.96 2.36 2.66
CA ASN A 15 19.41 2.28 4.01
C ASN A 15 18.27 3.29 4.18
N LEU A 16 17.10 2.81 4.59
CA LEU A 16 15.99 3.66 4.98
C LEU A 16 16.11 4.02 6.47
N THR A 17 16.15 5.31 6.78
CA THR A 17 16.22 5.77 8.18
C THR A 17 14.85 5.65 8.84
N VAL A 18 14.76 4.84 9.89
CA VAL A 18 13.52 4.68 10.67
C VAL A 18 13.70 5.21 12.09
N ARG A 19 12.81 6.12 12.50
CA ARG A 19 12.80 6.70 13.84
C ARG A 19 11.64 6.15 14.65
N THR A 20 11.98 5.53 15.77
CA THR A 20 11.01 5.00 16.74
C THR A 20 11.65 4.97 18.13
N GLY A 21 10.86 5.11 19.19
CA GLY A 21 11.34 5.14 20.56
C GLY A 21 10.47 5.96 21.49
N GLU A 22 10.73 5.86 22.79
CA GLU A 22 9.92 6.52 23.84
C GLU A 22 9.85 8.04 23.70
N LYS A 23 10.93 8.68 23.21
CA LYS A 23 10.92 10.13 22.94
C LYS A 23 9.88 10.50 21.88
N LEU A 24 9.71 9.67 20.85
CA LEU A 24 8.68 9.89 19.83
C LEU A 24 7.30 9.68 20.44
N VAL A 25 7.10 8.63 21.23
CA VAL A 25 5.84 8.34 21.94
C VAL A 25 5.42 9.55 22.80
N GLY A 26 6.28 10.02 23.69
CA GLY A 26 5.98 11.16 24.55
C GLY A 26 5.72 12.46 23.77
N SER A 27 6.42 12.68 22.65
CA SER A 27 6.16 13.83 21.78
C SER A 27 4.79 13.76 21.09
N VAL A 28 4.33 12.56 20.75
CA VAL A 28 3.00 12.33 20.18
C VAL A 28 1.91 12.50 21.24
N GLU A 29 2.12 12.00 22.46
CA GLU A 29 1.19 12.20 23.58
C GLU A 29 0.97 13.69 23.89
N ALA A 30 2.05 14.48 23.93
CA ALA A 30 1.97 15.92 24.08
C ALA A 30 1.23 16.59 22.91
N ALA A 31 1.44 16.12 21.68
CA ALA A 31 0.72 16.62 20.50
C ALA A 31 -0.77 16.27 20.54
N VAL A 32 -1.15 15.10 21.07
CA VAL A 32 -2.56 14.70 21.28
C VAL A 32 -3.21 15.62 22.31
N ALA A 33 -2.58 15.85 23.46
CA ALA A 33 -3.13 16.73 24.49
C ALA A 33 -3.38 18.16 23.96
N LYS A 34 -2.43 18.71 23.21
CA LYS A 34 -2.58 20.02 22.57
C LYS A 34 -3.69 20.06 21.51
N ASP A 35 -3.83 18.99 20.72
CA ASP A 35 -4.91 18.88 19.73
C ASP A 35 -6.27 18.83 20.44
N ASP A 36 -6.38 18.09 21.54
CA ASP A 36 -7.61 17.98 22.34
C ASP A 36 -8.01 19.29 23.01
N GLU A 37 -7.06 20.07 23.52
CA GLU A 37 -7.30 21.45 23.99
C GLU A 37 -7.90 22.31 22.89
N ARG A 38 -7.36 22.23 21.67
CA ARG A 38 -7.87 22.98 20.52
C ARG A 38 -9.28 22.57 20.11
N PHE A 39 -9.66 21.30 20.26
CA PHE A 39 -11.04 20.85 20.03
C PHE A 39 -11.98 21.42 21.09
N LYS A 40 -11.57 21.40 22.37
CA LYS A 40 -12.34 22.00 23.47
C LYS A 40 -12.54 23.51 23.30
N GLU A 41 -11.51 24.25 22.88
CA GLU A 41 -11.59 25.68 22.59
C GLU A 41 -12.60 26.01 21.48
N LYS A 42 -12.88 25.05 20.59
CA LYS A 42 -13.86 25.18 19.51
C LYS A 42 -15.23 24.61 19.87
N GLU A 43 -15.43 24.20 21.12
CA GLU A 43 -16.64 23.50 21.56
C GLU A 43 -16.93 22.22 20.73
N GLU A 44 -15.89 21.61 20.18
CA GLU A 44 -15.96 20.36 19.41
C GLU A 44 -15.46 19.19 20.27
N GLU A 45 -16.06 18.00 20.10
CA GLU A 45 -15.58 16.79 20.76
C GLU A 45 -14.27 16.30 20.10
N PRO A 46 -13.20 16.04 20.87
CA PRO A 46 -11.97 15.50 20.31
C PRO A 46 -12.20 14.10 19.73
N PRO A 47 -11.54 13.74 18.62
CA PRO A 47 -11.71 12.42 18.04
C PRO A 47 -11.17 11.34 18.97
N ARG A 48 -11.88 10.19 19.04
CA ARG A 48 -11.35 8.98 19.68
C ARG A 48 -10.04 8.59 19.01
N ARG A 49 -9.01 8.31 19.82
CA ARG A 49 -7.67 7.93 19.37
C ARG A 49 -7.25 6.62 19.99
N LYS A 50 -6.41 5.89 19.26
CA LYS A 50 -5.88 4.60 19.68
C LYS A 50 -5.01 4.82 20.93
N PRO A 51 -5.31 4.15 22.06
CA PRO A 51 -4.53 4.34 23.27
C PRO A 51 -3.22 3.56 23.22
N ARG A 52 -2.29 3.91 24.11
CA ARG A 52 -1.04 3.17 24.36
C ARG A 52 -0.22 2.92 23.09
N LEU A 53 0.09 4.00 22.36
CA LEU A 53 1.05 3.90 21.26
C LEU A 53 2.42 3.55 21.83
N MET A 54 3.12 2.64 21.16
CA MET A 54 4.43 2.15 21.57
C MET A 54 5.43 2.27 20.43
N ALA A 55 6.71 2.32 20.80
CA ALA A 55 7.79 2.18 19.84
C ALA A 55 7.74 0.81 19.14
N LEU A 56 8.26 0.77 17.91
CA LEU A 56 8.54 -0.48 17.24
C LEU A 56 9.74 -1.18 17.91
N PRO A 57 9.71 -2.51 18.07
CA PRO A 57 10.87 -3.26 18.51
C PRO A 57 12.08 -3.01 17.58
N ARG A 58 13.29 -2.88 18.14
CA ARG A 58 14.51 -2.59 17.37
C ARG A 58 14.74 -3.52 16.18
N ARG A 59 14.44 -4.82 16.33
CA ARG A 59 14.55 -5.83 15.26
C ARG A 59 13.65 -5.56 14.05
N GLU A 60 12.54 -4.86 14.27
CA GLU A 60 11.54 -4.50 13.24
C GLU A 60 11.83 -3.12 12.63
N ALA A 61 12.69 -2.31 13.25
CA ALA A 61 13.02 -0.94 12.85
C ALA A 61 14.27 -0.84 11.96
N SER A 62 14.77 -1.96 11.42
CA SER A 62 15.98 -2.02 10.59
C SER A 62 15.62 -2.31 9.14
N PHE A 63 16.08 -1.44 8.23
CA PHE A 63 15.72 -1.44 6.80
C PHE A 63 16.95 -1.25 5.90
N PRO A 64 17.89 -2.21 5.90
CA PRO A 64 19.00 -2.18 4.96
C PRO A 64 18.55 -2.64 3.57
N GLY A 65 19.22 -2.14 2.54
CA GLY A 65 19.09 -2.65 1.17
C GLY A 65 17.77 -2.33 0.47
N VAL A 66 17.10 -1.24 0.86
CA VAL A 66 15.88 -0.75 0.22
C VAL A 66 16.22 -0.03 -1.07
N ALA A 67 15.85 -0.61 -2.20
CA ALA A 67 15.92 0.04 -3.50
C ALA A 67 14.71 0.99 -3.71
N PRO A 68 14.89 2.18 -4.31
CA PRO A 68 13.79 3.08 -4.66
C PRO A 68 12.66 2.38 -5.44
N LEU A 69 12.99 1.51 -6.38
CA LEU A 69 12.00 0.80 -7.19
C LEU A 69 11.13 -0.14 -6.35
N SER A 70 11.65 -0.71 -5.26
CA SER A 70 10.85 -1.55 -4.36
C SER A 70 9.78 -0.73 -3.63
N VAL A 71 10.08 0.51 -3.25
CA VAL A 71 9.10 1.44 -2.64
C VAL A 71 8.05 1.87 -3.66
N LEU A 72 8.48 2.19 -4.90
CA LEU A 72 7.56 2.54 -5.99
C LEU A 72 6.66 1.36 -6.38
N HIS A 73 7.18 0.14 -6.36
CA HIS A 73 6.40 -1.07 -6.61
C HIS A 73 5.35 -1.31 -5.52
N ALA A 74 5.70 -1.15 -4.24
CA ALA A 74 4.73 -1.19 -3.15
C ALA A 74 3.64 -0.12 -3.31
N PHE A 75 4.02 1.08 -3.76
CA PHE A 75 3.07 2.14 -4.05
C PHE A 75 2.12 1.80 -5.20
N ALA A 76 2.66 1.30 -6.31
CA ALA A 76 1.89 0.90 -7.49
C ALA A 76 0.84 -0.17 -7.13
N ARG A 77 1.22 -1.17 -6.34
CA ARG A 77 0.28 -2.16 -5.78
C ARG A 77 -0.79 -1.51 -4.90
N ALA A 78 -0.39 -0.59 -4.03
CA ALA A 78 -1.26 0.08 -3.08
C ALA A 78 -2.30 1.01 -3.72
N ILE A 79 -2.06 1.54 -4.93
CA ILE A 79 -2.99 2.45 -5.63
C ILE A 79 -3.73 1.81 -6.80
N SER A 80 -3.50 0.52 -7.07
CA SER A 80 -4.13 -0.22 -8.18
C SER A 80 -5.66 -0.20 -8.18
N LEU A 81 -6.29 0.18 -7.05
CA LEU A 81 -7.75 0.31 -6.89
C LEU A 81 -8.17 1.69 -6.35
N ASP A 82 -7.34 2.75 -6.42
CA ASP A 82 -7.60 4.01 -5.69
C ASP A 82 -8.76 4.85 -6.27
N ARG A 83 -9.33 4.45 -7.39
CA ARG A 83 -10.56 4.99 -8.01
C ARG A 83 -10.54 6.46 -8.42
N GLN A 84 -9.37 7.10 -8.58
CA GLN A 84 -9.29 8.55 -8.72
C GLN A 84 -9.26 9.06 -10.18
N GLY A 85 -10.14 10.03 -10.46
CA GLY A 85 -10.06 10.91 -11.64
C GLY A 85 -10.69 10.37 -12.93
N SER A 86 -10.67 11.20 -13.98
CA SER A 86 -11.18 10.86 -15.34
C SER A 86 -10.18 10.04 -16.17
N ALA A 87 -8.87 10.17 -15.90
CA ALA A 87 -7.79 9.38 -16.50
C ALA A 87 -7.39 8.19 -15.62
N ARG A 88 -8.38 7.56 -14.99
CA ARG A 88 -8.21 6.62 -13.88
C ARG A 88 -7.35 5.40 -14.22
N GLY A 89 -7.49 4.84 -15.43
CA GLY A 89 -6.65 3.71 -15.86
C GLY A 89 -5.16 4.06 -15.86
N LEU A 90 -4.80 5.27 -16.28
CA LEU A 90 -3.40 5.73 -16.22
C LEU A 90 -2.94 6.00 -14.78
N ALA A 91 -3.79 6.61 -13.96
CA ALA A 91 -3.44 6.97 -12.59
C ALA A 91 -3.30 5.74 -11.66
N GLU A 92 -4.18 4.75 -11.78
CA GLU A 92 -4.17 3.51 -10.98
C GLU A 92 -2.98 2.61 -11.35
N HIS A 93 -2.62 2.55 -12.63
CA HIS A 93 -1.50 1.73 -13.10
C HIS A 93 -0.14 2.41 -12.96
N TRP A 94 -0.06 3.66 -13.43
CA TRP A 94 1.22 4.32 -13.70
C TRP A 94 1.44 5.53 -12.80
N GLY A 95 0.54 5.79 -11.87
CA GLY A 95 0.64 6.90 -10.91
C GLY A 95 1.91 6.86 -10.07
N CYS A 96 2.51 5.68 -9.87
CA CYS A 96 3.81 5.56 -9.18
C CYS A 96 4.99 6.15 -9.98
N LEU A 97 4.93 6.13 -11.32
CA LEU A 97 6.05 6.48 -12.19
C LEU A 97 6.39 7.98 -12.14
N LYS A 98 5.43 8.84 -11.74
CA LYS A 98 5.71 10.26 -11.49
C LYS A 98 6.75 10.50 -10.40
N TYR A 99 7.06 9.47 -9.59
CA TYR A 99 8.08 9.50 -8.56
C TYR A 99 9.34 8.70 -8.91
N ALA A 100 9.46 8.15 -10.13
CA ALA A 100 10.67 7.47 -10.61
C ALA A 100 11.91 8.36 -10.50
N LEU A 101 11.74 9.68 -10.63
CA LEU A 101 12.81 10.66 -10.46
C LEU A 101 12.82 11.32 -9.08
N ALA A 102 11.93 10.97 -8.15
CA ALA A 102 11.81 11.69 -6.88
C ALA A 102 12.75 11.16 -5.79
N LEU A 103 13.13 9.89 -5.89
CA LEU A 103 13.99 9.19 -4.93
C LEU A 103 15.39 9.02 -5.52
N ALA A 104 16.41 9.23 -4.70
CA ALA A 104 17.79 9.04 -5.09
C ALA A 104 18.51 8.13 -4.10
N SER A 105 19.41 7.32 -4.63
CA SER A 105 20.28 6.42 -3.88
C SER A 105 21.69 6.98 -3.65
N GLU A 106 21.99 8.14 -4.22
CA GLU A 106 23.27 8.82 -4.11
C GLU A 106 23.41 9.53 -2.76
N SER A 107 23.94 8.83 -1.76
CA SER A 107 24.46 9.46 -0.54
C SER A 107 25.77 8.80 -0.11
N SER A 108 26.72 9.61 0.35
CA SER A 108 28.00 9.14 0.91
C SER A 108 27.82 8.21 2.11
N GLU A 109 26.65 8.27 2.75
CA GLU A 109 26.27 7.45 3.91
C GLU A 109 25.38 6.24 3.52
N GLY A 110 25.12 6.04 2.22
CA GLY A 110 24.24 4.98 1.72
C GLY A 110 22.77 5.12 2.16
N LEU A 111 22.31 6.34 2.43
CA LEU A 111 20.94 6.65 2.88
C LEU A 111 20.05 7.08 1.72
N MET A 112 18.76 6.70 1.78
CA MET A 112 17.78 7.15 0.78
C MET A 112 17.49 8.66 0.90
N LEU A 113 17.63 9.39 -0.21
CA LEU A 113 17.40 10.83 -0.28
C LEU A 113 16.25 11.19 -1.24
N LEU A 114 15.76 12.43 -1.14
CA LEU A 114 15.09 13.06 -2.28
C LEU A 114 16.15 13.49 -3.30
N SER A 115 15.88 13.19 -4.57
CA SER A 115 16.66 13.70 -5.72
C SER A 115 16.50 15.22 -5.89
N LYS A 116 17.18 15.81 -6.87
CA LYS A 116 17.01 17.24 -7.21
C LYS A 116 15.57 17.53 -7.66
N GLU A 117 15.02 16.68 -8.53
CA GLU A 117 13.65 16.74 -9.04
C GLU A 117 12.63 16.56 -7.90
N GLY A 118 12.90 15.63 -6.98
CA GLY A 118 12.07 15.39 -5.81
C GLY A 118 12.02 16.59 -4.85
N ARG A 119 13.09 17.39 -4.79
CA ARG A 119 13.16 18.63 -3.98
C ARG A 119 12.56 19.85 -4.69
N SER A 120 12.63 19.90 -6.03
CA SER A 120 12.23 21.05 -6.84
C SER A 120 10.72 21.12 -7.13
N THR A 121 9.90 20.29 -6.47
CA THR A 121 8.45 20.32 -6.63
C THR A 121 7.88 21.70 -6.25
N ARG A 122 7.16 22.32 -7.20
CA ARG A 122 6.41 23.57 -6.98
C ARG A 122 5.54 23.42 -5.73
N GLN A 123 5.35 24.50 -4.97
CA GLN A 123 4.68 24.46 -3.67
C GLN A 123 3.30 23.77 -3.70
N GLN A 124 2.56 23.89 -4.81
CA GLN A 124 1.27 23.22 -5.03
C GLN A 124 1.36 21.67 -5.15
N HIS A 125 2.51 21.13 -5.58
CA HIS A 125 2.72 19.68 -5.76
C HIS A 125 3.28 18.98 -4.52
N LYS A 126 3.88 19.73 -3.58
CA LYS A 126 4.48 19.18 -2.35
C LYS A 126 3.49 18.39 -1.50
N ARG A 127 2.24 18.87 -1.38
CA ARG A 127 1.21 18.18 -0.58
C ARG A 127 0.85 16.82 -1.17
N THR A 128 0.68 16.75 -2.49
CA THR A 128 0.37 15.51 -3.20
C THR A 128 1.55 14.55 -3.13
N GLN A 129 2.76 15.03 -3.43
CA GLN A 129 3.99 14.25 -3.30
C GLN A 129 4.15 13.66 -1.89
N SER A 130 3.99 14.46 -0.83
CA SER A 130 4.16 13.95 0.53
C SER A 130 3.06 13.00 0.96
N HIS A 131 1.82 13.20 0.49
CA HIS A 131 0.72 12.29 0.76
C HIS A 131 0.96 10.91 0.14
N GLU A 132 1.32 10.88 -1.15
CA GLU A 132 1.48 9.66 -1.91
C GLU A 132 2.77 8.91 -1.59
N LEU A 133 3.90 9.61 -1.47
CA LEU A 133 5.13 8.97 -0.99
C LEU A 133 4.97 8.51 0.47
N GLY A 134 4.23 9.25 1.30
CA GLY A 134 3.88 8.77 2.64
C GLY A 134 3.10 7.45 2.64
N ALA A 135 2.22 7.26 1.64
CA ALA A 135 1.52 6.00 1.42
C ALA A 135 2.44 4.90 0.88
N ALA A 136 3.34 5.23 -0.06
CA ALA A 136 4.35 4.33 -0.61
C ALA A 136 5.25 3.72 0.48
N PHE A 137 5.89 4.58 1.27
CA PHE A 137 6.73 4.16 2.38
C PHE A 137 5.92 3.44 3.46
N GLY A 138 4.70 3.92 3.77
CA GLY A 138 3.81 3.26 4.74
C GLY A 138 3.45 1.81 4.35
N ALA A 139 3.11 1.57 3.08
CA ALA A 139 2.79 0.23 2.59
C ALA A 139 4.03 -0.69 2.60
N TYR A 140 5.16 -0.21 2.08
CA TYR A 140 6.43 -0.94 2.07
C TYR A 140 6.89 -1.30 3.50
N MET A 141 6.83 -0.34 4.42
CA MET A 141 7.25 -0.56 5.79
C MET A 141 6.33 -1.48 6.56
N ALA A 142 5.01 -1.38 6.36
CA ALA A 142 4.07 -2.28 7.00
C ALA A 142 4.36 -3.73 6.61
N GLU A 143 4.57 -3.99 5.32
CA GLU A 143 4.92 -5.32 4.83
C GLU A 143 6.22 -5.83 5.50
N HIS A 144 7.30 -5.05 5.47
CA HIS A 144 8.58 -5.44 6.05
C HIS A 144 8.51 -5.71 7.56
N VAL A 145 7.86 -4.81 8.32
CA VAL A 145 7.67 -4.97 9.77
C VAL A 145 6.91 -6.25 10.06
N LEU A 146 5.84 -6.52 9.32
CA LEU A 146 4.99 -7.68 9.54
C LEU A 146 5.65 -8.99 9.11
N ARG A 147 6.43 -9.01 8.02
CA ARG A 147 7.22 -10.19 7.61
C ARG A 147 8.28 -10.56 8.67
N ARG A 148 8.91 -9.55 9.28
CA ARG A 148 9.85 -9.77 10.39
C ARG A 148 9.17 -10.26 11.67
N ARG A 149 7.99 -9.70 11.97
CA ARG A 149 7.21 -10.06 13.17
C ARG A 149 6.58 -11.45 13.06
N PHE A 150 6.06 -11.80 11.88
CA PHE A 150 5.35 -13.04 11.59
C PHE A 150 6.11 -13.85 10.54
N ARG A 151 7.24 -14.43 10.95
CA ARG A 151 8.09 -15.21 10.05
C ARG A 151 7.35 -16.40 9.45
N GLY A 152 7.50 -16.58 8.14
CA GLY A 152 6.83 -17.66 7.40
C GLY A 152 5.33 -17.44 7.20
N TYR A 153 4.82 -16.23 7.47
CA TYR A 153 3.47 -15.82 7.05
C TYR A 153 3.58 -14.97 5.80
N ARG A 154 2.57 -15.08 4.93
CA ARG A 154 2.34 -14.13 3.85
C ARG A 154 1.79 -12.85 4.44
N VAL A 155 2.27 -11.71 3.94
CA VAL A 155 1.69 -10.39 4.22
C VAL A 155 1.10 -9.85 2.93
N SER A 156 -0.18 -9.47 2.95
CA SER A 156 -0.83 -8.72 1.87
C SER A 156 -1.30 -7.38 2.40
N VAL A 157 -0.99 -6.29 1.69
CA VAL A 157 -1.40 -4.92 2.05
C VAL A 157 -2.42 -4.45 1.03
N VAL A 158 -3.64 -4.15 1.49
CA VAL A 158 -4.77 -3.79 0.62
C VAL A 158 -5.37 -2.44 1.02
N PRO A 159 -5.94 -1.67 0.06
CA PRO A 159 -6.61 -0.40 0.36
C PRO A 159 -7.78 -0.58 1.33
N ALA A 160 -7.74 0.10 2.47
CA ALA A 160 -8.76 -0.06 3.50
C ALA A 160 -10.14 0.42 3.02
N ASP A 161 -10.19 1.51 2.27
CA ASP A 161 -11.44 2.07 1.74
C ASP A 161 -12.20 1.05 0.88
N ILE A 162 -11.50 0.32 0.02
CA ILE A 162 -12.11 -0.68 -0.85
C ILE A 162 -12.60 -1.88 -0.03
N VAL A 163 -11.84 -2.31 0.97
CA VAL A 163 -12.27 -3.40 1.89
C VAL A 163 -13.50 -2.98 2.69
N LEU A 164 -13.51 -1.77 3.26
CA LEU A 164 -14.64 -1.26 4.06
C LEU A 164 -15.90 -1.03 3.21
N GLN A 165 -15.77 -0.63 1.95
CA GLN A 165 -16.90 -0.51 1.02
C GLN A 165 -17.70 -1.81 0.84
N ALA A 166 -17.15 -2.97 1.22
CA ALA A 166 -17.87 -4.24 1.17
C ALA A 166 -19.02 -4.34 2.19
N GLY A 167 -18.90 -3.65 3.33
CA GLY A 167 -19.83 -3.78 4.45
C GLY A 167 -20.47 -2.47 4.91
N TRP A 168 -19.90 -1.33 4.53
CA TRP A 168 -20.30 -0.03 5.07
C TRP A 168 -20.49 1.04 3.99
N PRO A 169 -21.46 1.95 4.16
CA PRO A 169 -21.47 3.20 3.42
C PRO A 169 -20.36 4.12 3.95
N LEU A 170 -19.40 4.50 3.10
CA LEU A 170 -18.29 5.37 3.54
C LEU A 170 -18.64 6.87 3.58
N LYS A 171 -19.83 7.26 3.09
CA LYS A 171 -20.25 8.66 3.06
C LYS A 171 -20.35 9.20 4.50
N GLY A 172 -19.70 10.33 4.76
CA GLY A 172 -19.67 10.96 6.10
C GLY A 172 -18.64 10.38 7.08
N SER A 173 -17.92 9.31 6.71
CA SER A 173 -16.87 8.74 7.56
C SER A 173 -15.57 9.55 7.45
N ARG A 174 -15.27 10.34 8.49
CA ARG A 174 -14.06 11.19 8.56
C ARG A 174 -12.77 10.40 8.74
N TYR A 175 -12.80 9.35 9.55
CA TYR A 175 -11.61 8.60 9.97
C TYR A 175 -11.67 7.16 9.46
N ARG A 176 -10.55 6.70 8.91
CA ARG A 176 -10.32 5.35 8.41
C ARG A 176 -8.84 5.12 8.12
N PRO A 177 -8.29 3.92 8.35
CA PRO A 177 -6.90 3.63 8.01
C PRO A 177 -6.69 3.76 6.50
N ARG A 178 -5.43 3.87 6.08
CA ARG A 178 -5.09 3.89 4.65
C ARG A 178 -5.12 2.47 4.07
N PHE A 179 -4.60 1.51 4.83
CA PHE A 179 -4.49 0.12 4.40
C PHE A 179 -4.92 -0.85 5.50
N PHE A 180 -5.27 -2.06 5.10
CA PHE A 180 -5.21 -3.23 5.97
C PHE A 180 -4.03 -4.09 5.53
N ALA A 181 -3.29 -4.64 6.48
CA ALA A 181 -2.39 -5.76 6.22
C ALA A 181 -3.00 -7.05 6.75
N GLU A 182 -3.22 -8.03 5.88
CA GLU A 182 -3.53 -9.40 6.26
C GLU A 182 -2.20 -10.18 6.41
N VAL A 183 -2.02 -10.78 7.57
CA VAL A 183 -0.94 -11.74 7.85
C VAL A 183 -1.56 -13.11 7.91
N TRP A 184 -1.12 -14.02 7.03
CA TRP A 184 -1.76 -15.32 6.88
C TRP A 184 -0.79 -16.43 6.47
N LYS A 185 -1.05 -17.64 6.98
CA LYS A 185 -0.36 -18.87 6.63
C LYS A 185 -1.39 -20.00 6.44
N PRO A 186 -1.23 -20.92 5.47
CA PRO A 186 -2.10 -22.08 5.31
C PRO A 186 -2.29 -22.87 6.61
N GLY A 187 -3.52 -23.26 6.91
CA GLY A 187 -3.90 -24.02 8.12
C GLY A 187 -3.95 -23.20 9.43
N GLU A 188 -3.46 -21.96 9.44
CA GLU A 188 -3.39 -21.14 10.65
C GLU A 188 -4.38 -19.97 10.65
N PRO A 189 -4.77 -19.45 11.83
CA PRO A 189 -5.57 -18.24 11.93
C PRO A 189 -4.79 -17.09 11.28
N GLY A 190 -5.50 -16.25 10.55
CA GLY A 190 -4.93 -15.01 10.05
C GLY A 190 -4.98 -13.92 11.12
N ASN A 191 -4.26 -12.83 10.88
CA ASN A 191 -4.42 -11.60 11.63
C ASN A 191 -4.52 -10.43 10.66
N VAL A 192 -5.28 -9.40 11.01
CA VAL A 192 -5.39 -8.18 10.22
C VAL A 192 -5.07 -6.96 11.06
N LEU A 193 -4.21 -6.10 10.49
CA LEU A 193 -3.75 -4.87 11.13
C LEU A 193 -4.11 -3.66 10.26
N PRO A 194 -4.94 -2.72 10.72
CA PRO A 194 -5.06 -1.42 10.09
C PRO A 194 -3.73 -0.65 10.14
N ILE A 195 -3.45 0.07 9.05
CA ILE A 195 -2.26 0.89 8.88
C ILE A 195 -2.69 2.33 8.59
N ALA A 196 -2.18 3.26 9.37
CA ALA A 196 -2.34 4.68 9.13
C ALA A 196 -0.99 5.27 8.75
N CYS A 197 -0.88 5.85 7.56
CA CYS A 197 0.34 6.49 7.08
C CYS A 197 0.06 7.94 6.67
N LYS A 198 1.03 8.80 6.95
CA LYS A 198 1.05 10.20 6.53
C LYS A 198 2.44 10.51 5.95
N GLY A 199 2.55 11.60 5.22
CA GLY A 199 3.85 12.14 4.85
C GLY A 199 3.81 13.66 4.78
N HIS A 200 4.98 14.27 4.93
CA HIS A 200 5.15 15.71 4.88
C HIS A 200 6.53 16.10 4.38
N HIS A 201 6.61 17.29 3.79
CA HIS A 201 7.86 18.03 3.75
C HIS A 201 7.98 18.82 5.05
N GLY A 202 9.11 18.75 5.73
CA GLY A 202 9.33 19.51 6.95
C GLY A 202 10.37 18.86 7.85
N ARG A 203 10.19 19.08 9.15
CA ARG A 203 11.04 18.54 10.21
C ARG A 203 10.30 17.48 11.00
N ALA A 204 11.01 16.65 11.76
CA ALA A 204 10.45 15.64 12.66
C ALA A 204 9.27 16.13 13.54
N ALA A 205 9.29 17.39 14.00
CA ALA A 205 8.20 17.94 14.82
C ALA A 205 6.84 18.02 14.09
N THR A 206 6.84 18.01 12.75
CA THR A 206 5.61 17.96 11.94
C THR A 206 4.97 16.56 11.98
N SER A 207 5.73 15.51 12.29
CA SER A 207 5.23 14.14 12.40
C SER A 207 4.33 13.94 13.63
N TYR A 208 4.53 14.68 14.72
CA TYR A 208 3.80 14.49 15.98
C TYR A 208 2.27 14.72 15.84
N PRO A 209 1.80 15.87 15.31
CA PRO A 209 0.36 16.06 15.07
C PRO A 209 -0.18 15.11 13.97
N GLN A 210 0.67 14.65 13.04
CA GLN A 210 0.26 13.62 12.07
C GLN A 210 -0.01 12.27 12.74
N PHE A 211 0.77 11.89 13.75
CA PHE A 211 0.50 10.70 14.56
C PHE A 211 -0.76 10.84 15.41
N ALA A 212 -1.00 12.02 16.00
CA ALA A 212 -2.25 12.29 16.72
C ALA A 212 -3.47 12.07 15.80
N SER A 213 -3.43 12.61 14.58
CA SER A 213 -4.47 12.36 13.57
C SER A 213 -4.52 10.89 13.13
N ALA A 214 -3.39 10.27 12.81
CA ALA A 214 -3.30 8.88 12.36
C ALA A 214 -3.83 7.89 13.42
N SER A 215 -3.66 8.19 14.69
CA SER A 215 -4.21 7.42 15.81
C SER A 215 -5.75 7.38 15.79
N ALA A 216 -6.41 8.48 15.41
CA ALA A 216 -7.87 8.50 15.22
C ALA A 216 -8.31 7.66 14.02
N HIS A 217 -7.50 7.62 12.95
CA HIS A 217 -7.76 6.74 11.80
C HIS A 217 -7.70 5.25 12.17
N LEU A 218 -6.80 4.84 13.08
CA LEU A 218 -6.75 3.46 13.57
C LEU A 218 -7.91 3.13 14.52
N GLU A 219 -8.24 4.03 15.45
CA GLU A 219 -9.34 3.82 16.40
C GLU A 219 -10.72 3.82 15.73
N ALA A 220 -10.83 4.33 14.51
CA ALA A 220 -12.05 4.20 13.73
C ALA A 220 -12.36 2.77 13.32
N VAL A 221 -11.44 1.80 13.47
CA VAL A 221 -11.65 0.40 13.06
C VAL A 221 -11.40 -0.58 14.21
N HIS A 222 -12.40 -1.42 14.47
CA HIS A 222 -12.34 -2.49 15.44
C HIS A 222 -12.65 -3.83 14.75
N ILE A 223 -11.81 -4.82 15.00
CA ILE A 223 -11.89 -6.17 14.43
C ILE A 223 -11.80 -7.13 15.61
N GLY A 224 -12.91 -7.80 15.89
CA GLY A 224 -13.10 -8.58 17.11
C GLY A 224 -13.47 -7.69 18.30
N PRO A 225 -12.89 -7.90 19.50
CA PRO A 225 -13.25 -7.14 20.69
C PRO A 225 -12.97 -5.64 20.58
N TRP A 226 -13.80 -4.83 21.27
CA TRP A 226 -13.62 -3.38 21.34
C TRP A 226 -12.23 -3.00 21.88
N ASN A 227 -11.62 -1.99 21.27
CA ASN A 227 -10.29 -1.45 21.55
C ASN A 227 -9.11 -2.46 21.57
N ARG A 228 -9.27 -3.69 21.04
CA ARG A 228 -8.18 -4.69 21.02
C ARG A 228 -7.51 -4.89 19.68
N THR A 229 -7.95 -4.19 18.63
CA THR A 229 -7.34 -4.31 17.30
C THR A 229 -5.94 -3.70 17.29
N PRO A 230 -4.87 -4.46 16.97
CA PRO A 230 -3.53 -3.90 16.85
C PRO A 230 -3.43 -3.02 15.61
N GLY A 231 -2.38 -2.20 15.48
CA GLY A 231 -2.18 -1.39 14.27
C GLY A 231 -0.79 -0.78 14.15
N LEU A 232 -0.49 -0.26 12.97
CA LEU A 232 0.78 0.39 12.65
C LEU A 232 0.55 1.83 12.20
N LEU A 233 1.39 2.75 12.67
CA LEU A 233 1.36 4.16 12.31
C LEU A 233 2.70 4.57 11.72
N PHE A 234 2.65 5.27 10.59
CA PHE A 234 3.83 5.79 9.92
C PHE A 234 3.67 7.28 9.58
N SER A 235 4.75 8.05 9.74
CA SER A 235 4.85 9.42 9.23
C SER A 235 6.17 9.59 8.49
N THR A 236 6.10 9.87 7.19
CA THR A 236 7.27 10.01 6.33
C THR A 236 7.70 11.48 6.23
N GLU A 237 8.90 11.76 6.69
CA GLU A 237 9.58 13.06 6.59
C GLU A 237 10.40 13.11 5.29
N LEU A 238 9.89 13.86 4.32
CA LEU A 238 10.55 14.14 3.05
C LEU A 238 11.46 15.37 3.19
N SER A 239 12.63 15.16 3.76
CA SER A 239 13.62 16.22 3.99
C SER A 239 14.25 16.71 2.68
N THR A 240 14.35 18.03 2.52
CA THR A 240 15.04 18.64 1.38
C THR A 240 16.55 18.79 1.58
N LYS A 241 17.03 18.63 2.83
CA LYS A 241 18.43 18.85 3.23
C LYS A 241 19.09 17.61 3.81
N GLY A 242 18.37 16.50 3.93
CA GLY A 242 18.88 15.28 4.56
C GLY A 242 18.12 14.04 4.08
N PRO A 243 18.30 12.90 4.77
CA PRO A 243 17.68 11.65 4.36
C PRO A 243 16.17 11.69 4.52
N ILE A 244 15.51 10.83 3.75
CA ILE A 244 14.12 10.47 4.01
C ILE A 244 14.10 9.69 5.31
N VAL A 245 13.25 10.14 6.24
CA VAL A 245 13.09 9.51 7.54
C VAL A 245 11.66 9.06 7.70
N VAL A 246 11.44 7.80 8.04
CA VAL A 246 10.10 7.33 8.40
C VAL A 246 10.02 7.14 9.91
N HIS A 247 9.13 7.91 10.53
CA HIS A 247 8.80 7.75 11.92
C HIS A 247 7.76 6.64 12.04
N ALA A 248 7.90 5.76 13.03
CA ALA A 248 7.04 4.59 13.15
C ALA A 248 6.64 4.31 14.61
N LEU A 249 5.35 4.03 14.81
CA LEU A 249 4.77 3.60 16.07
C LEU A 249 3.81 2.43 15.83
N ARG A 250 3.50 1.69 16.90
CA ARG A 250 2.50 0.62 16.88
C ARG A 250 1.48 0.81 17.99
N ALA A 251 0.31 0.23 17.80
CA ALA A 251 -0.63 -0.05 18.85
C ALA A 251 -0.75 -1.57 19.01
N ASP A 252 -0.64 -2.04 20.25
CA ASP A 252 -0.75 -3.46 20.55
C ASP A 252 -2.20 -3.87 20.83
N GLY A 253 -2.45 -5.17 20.74
CA GLY A 253 -3.75 -5.75 20.95
C GLY A 253 -3.82 -7.19 20.43
N ASP A 254 -4.80 -7.94 20.89
CA ASP A 254 -5.06 -9.34 20.52
C ASP A 254 -6.36 -9.51 19.71
N GLY A 255 -6.97 -8.41 19.29
CA GLY A 255 -7.98 -8.38 18.24
C GLY A 255 -7.36 -8.61 16.86
N GLY A 256 -8.16 -8.43 15.81
CA GLY A 256 -7.70 -8.64 14.42
C GLY A 256 -7.63 -10.11 14.00
N ALA A 257 -7.88 -11.06 14.90
CA ALA A 257 -7.87 -12.48 14.58
C ALA A 257 -8.92 -12.83 13.50
N LEU A 258 -8.47 -13.58 12.50
CA LEU A 258 -9.30 -14.14 11.43
C LEU A 258 -9.33 -15.67 11.58
N PRO A 259 -10.46 -16.33 11.27
CA PRO A 259 -10.60 -17.78 11.46
C PRO A 259 -9.60 -18.56 10.59
N ARG A 260 -9.15 -19.74 11.06
CA ARG A 260 -8.22 -20.66 10.37
C ARG A 260 -8.68 -21.02 8.96
N GLU A 261 -9.92 -21.48 8.87
CA GLU A 261 -10.57 -21.90 7.64
C GLU A 261 -12.08 -21.72 7.79
N GLY A 262 -12.82 -21.92 6.70
CA GLY A 262 -14.26 -22.14 6.80
C GLY A 262 -15.13 -21.41 5.80
N HIS A 263 -14.59 -20.63 4.86
CA HIS A 263 -15.40 -19.91 3.88
C HIS A 263 -14.89 -20.16 2.46
N ARG A 264 -15.82 -20.32 1.52
CA ARG A 264 -15.56 -20.41 0.07
C ARG A 264 -14.84 -19.14 -0.39
N MET A 265 -13.50 -19.06 -0.29
CA MET A 265 -12.71 -17.88 -0.67
C MET A 265 -12.94 -17.49 -2.14
N ASN A 266 -13.18 -18.50 -2.97
CA ASN A 266 -13.48 -18.34 -4.40
C ASN A 266 -14.92 -17.87 -4.65
N ALA A 267 -15.83 -18.02 -3.68
CA ALA A 267 -17.20 -17.56 -3.85
C ALA A 267 -17.27 -16.02 -3.86
N PRO A 268 -18.29 -15.46 -4.54
CA PRO A 268 -18.60 -14.04 -4.45
C PRO A 268 -18.72 -13.56 -3.00
N LEU A 269 -18.45 -12.27 -2.81
CA LEU A 269 -18.62 -11.63 -1.51
C LEU A 269 -20.10 -11.35 -1.29
N GLU A 270 -20.65 -11.86 -0.19
CA GLU A 270 -22.02 -11.56 0.23
C GLU A 270 -22.13 -10.10 0.66
N ARG A 271 -23.26 -9.47 0.32
CA ARG A 271 -23.54 -8.09 0.72
C ARG A 271 -23.93 -8.07 2.19
N LEU A 272 -23.12 -7.40 3.01
CA LEU A 272 -23.49 -7.05 4.38
C LEU A 272 -23.74 -5.55 4.47
N ALA A 273 -24.71 -5.16 5.28
CA ALA A 273 -24.97 -3.76 5.64
C ALA A 273 -24.67 -3.61 7.13
N LEU A 274 -23.38 -3.47 7.46
CA LEU A 274 -22.93 -3.32 8.83
C LEU A 274 -23.15 -1.88 9.30
N PRO A 275 -23.50 -1.67 10.58
CA PRO A 275 -23.68 -0.32 11.09
C PRO A 275 -22.37 0.49 11.09
N PRO A 276 -22.38 1.78 10.70
CA PRO A 276 -21.19 2.63 10.61
C PRO A 276 -20.80 3.26 11.95
N PHE A 277 -20.90 2.48 13.03
CA PHE A 277 -20.49 2.88 14.37
C PHE A 277 -19.71 1.76 15.06
N VAL A 278 -18.91 2.18 16.04
CA VAL A 278 -18.24 1.30 16.99
C VAL A 278 -18.87 1.56 18.34
N THR A 279 -19.27 0.48 19.00
CA THR A 279 -19.88 0.52 20.32
C THR A 279 -18.82 0.24 21.37
N ARG A 280 -18.63 1.19 22.29
CA ARG A 280 -17.88 1.00 23.53
C ARG A 280 -18.78 0.24 24.52
N PRO A 281 -18.37 -0.95 24.99
CA PRO A 281 -19.10 -1.66 26.04
C PRO A 281 -19.16 -0.82 27.33
N ALA A 282 -20.27 -0.93 28.07
CA ALA A 282 -20.36 -0.37 29.41
C ALA A 282 -19.32 -1.00 30.34
N ASP A 283 -18.72 -0.20 31.22
CA ASP A 283 -17.66 -0.63 32.14
C ASP A 283 -18.02 -0.39 33.63
N GLY A 284 -19.31 -0.45 33.94
CA GLY A 284 -19.85 -0.27 35.30
C GLY A 284 -19.89 1.19 35.77
N VAL A 285 -19.02 2.05 35.22
CA VAL A 285 -18.96 3.49 35.51
C VAL A 285 -19.53 4.31 34.35
N ARG A 286 -19.29 3.89 33.11
CA ARG A 286 -19.79 4.58 31.93
C ARG A 286 -20.84 3.75 31.21
N PRO A 287 -21.92 4.39 30.71
CA PRO A 287 -22.90 3.72 29.87
C PRO A 287 -22.26 3.30 28.55
N GLU A 288 -22.96 2.41 27.85
CA GLU A 288 -22.63 2.06 26.47
C GLU A 288 -22.70 3.30 25.58
N GLU A 289 -21.67 3.49 24.75
CA GLU A 289 -21.54 4.67 23.91
C GLU A 289 -21.17 4.24 22.48
N SER A 290 -21.92 4.75 21.50
CA SER A 290 -21.65 4.47 20.09
C SER A 290 -21.08 5.72 19.42
N GLY A 291 -19.91 5.56 18.81
CA GLY A 291 -19.26 6.60 18.02
C GLY A 291 -19.04 6.17 16.58
N PRO A 292 -18.77 7.09 15.64
CA PRO A 292 -18.51 6.75 14.25
C PRO A 292 -17.32 5.80 14.12
N GLY A 293 -17.42 4.82 13.22
CA GLY A 293 -16.35 3.87 12.93
C GLY A 293 -16.85 2.58 12.29
N PHE A 294 -15.98 1.59 12.19
CA PHE A 294 -16.21 0.32 11.53
C PHE A 294 -15.89 -0.81 12.50
N HIS A 295 -16.89 -1.60 12.88
CA HIS A 295 -16.71 -2.75 13.75
C HIS A 295 -16.98 -4.04 13.01
N VAL A 296 -15.96 -4.89 12.84
CA VAL A 296 -16.08 -6.28 12.39
C VAL A 296 -16.26 -7.16 13.64
N PRO A 297 -17.48 -7.63 13.97
CA PRO A 297 -17.70 -8.54 15.08
C PRO A 297 -17.12 -9.92 14.74
N THR A 298 -16.78 -10.72 15.75
CA THR A 298 -16.19 -12.06 15.58
C THR A 298 -16.99 -12.96 14.63
N ARG A 299 -18.34 -12.88 14.68
CA ARG A 299 -19.24 -13.62 13.76
C ARG A 299 -19.07 -13.29 12.27
N HIS A 300 -18.51 -12.12 11.94
CA HIS A 300 -18.27 -11.68 10.56
C HIS A 300 -16.78 -11.74 10.16
N ALA A 301 -15.90 -12.29 11.01
CA ALA A 301 -14.46 -12.37 10.73
C ALA A 301 -14.16 -13.23 9.48
N GLY A 302 -14.90 -14.31 9.24
CA GLY A 302 -14.76 -15.13 8.03
C GLY A 302 -15.17 -14.40 6.74
N TRP A 303 -16.23 -13.58 6.80
CA TRP A 303 -16.62 -12.70 5.71
C TRP A 303 -15.56 -11.63 5.45
N PHE A 304 -15.04 -11.00 6.50
CA PHE A 304 -14.02 -9.95 6.37
C PHE A 304 -12.71 -10.48 5.79
N ARG A 305 -12.30 -11.70 6.18
CA ARG A 305 -11.18 -12.41 5.55
C ARG A 305 -11.40 -12.62 4.05
N ARG A 306 -12.62 -12.98 3.63
CA ARG A 306 -12.96 -13.11 2.21
C ARG A 306 -12.88 -11.76 1.50
N ALA A 307 -13.35 -10.68 2.12
CA ALA A 307 -13.26 -9.33 1.58
C ALA A 307 -11.80 -8.92 1.33
N LEU A 308 -10.92 -9.12 2.33
CA LEU A 308 -9.47 -8.85 2.20
C LEU A 308 -8.85 -9.62 1.03
N ALA A 309 -9.07 -10.94 0.98
CA ALA A 309 -8.50 -11.81 -0.06
C ALA A 309 -8.97 -11.46 -1.47
N ARG A 310 -10.25 -11.08 -1.61
CA ARG A 310 -10.81 -10.70 -2.90
C ARG A 310 -10.33 -9.31 -3.33
N VAL A 311 -10.17 -8.37 -2.41
CA VAL A 311 -9.58 -7.05 -2.74
C VAL A 311 -8.10 -7.19 -3.13
N ASP A 312 -7.35 -8.08 -2.48
CA ASP A 312 -5.98 -8.41 -2.86
C ASP A 312 -5.92 -8.96 -4.30
N ALA A 313 -6.77 -9.94 -4.62
CA ALA A 313 -6.91 -10.48 -5.98
C ALA A 313 -7.32 -9.39 -6.99
N ALA A 314 -8.32 -8.56 -6.66
CA ALA A 314 -8.74 -7.44 -7.51
C ALA A 314 -7.58 -6.48 -7.79
N GLY A 315 -6.78 -6.16 -6.77
CA GLY A 315 -5.63 -5.27 -6.93
C GLY A 315 -4.57 -5.86 -7.86
N LEU A 316 -4.33 -7.18 -7.81
CA LEU A 316 -3.38 -7.85 -8.70
C LEU A 316 -3.86 -7.91 -10.13
N THR A 317 -5.14 -8.25 -10.34
CA THR A 317 -5.71 -8.27 -11.69
C THR A 317 -5.77 -6.85 -12.27
N ALA A 318 -6.06 -5.86 -11.43
CA ALA A 318 -5.99 -4.46 -11.81
C ALA A 318 -4.57 -4.14 -12.24
N PHE A 319 -3.56 -4.53 -11.46
CA PHE A 319 -2.14 -4.33 -11.78
C PHE A 319 -1.71 -4.91 -13.14
N THR A 320 -2.35 -5.98 -13.62
CA THR A 320 -2.08 -6.53 -14.97
C THR A 320 -2.72 -5.75 -16.13
N GLY A 321 -3.62 -4.81 -15.87
CA GLY A 321 -4.40 -4.11 -16.90
C GLY A 321 -5.80 -4.69 -17.13
N GLU A 322 -6.12 -5.85 -16.53
CA GLU A 322 -7.36 -6.56 -16.84
C GLU A 322 -8.55 -6.08 -16.00
N ARG A 323 -9.30 -5.12 -16.56
CA ARG A 323 -10.44 -4.51 -15.87
C ARG A 323 -11.60 -5.50 -15.65
N PRO A 324 -12.11 -6.25 -16.66
CA PRO A 324 -13.25 -7.15 -16.43
C PRO A 324 -12.98 -8.17 -15.33
N LEU A 325 -11.77 -8.73 -15.29
CA LEU A 325 -11.35 -9.65 -14.25
C LEU A 325 -11.28 -8.99 -12.87
N THR A 326 -10.78 -7.75 -12.79
CA THR A 326 -10.82 -6.96 -11.56
C THR A 326 -12.23 -6.83 -11.01
N GLY A 327 -13.20 -6.54 -11.89
CA GLY A 327 -14.61 -6.46 -11.54
C GLY A 327 -15.17 -7.76 -10.95
N ARG A 328 -14.68 -8.93 -11.38
CA ARG A 328 -15.11 -10.24 -10.83
C ARG A 328 -14.88 -10.36 -9.33
N TYR A 329 -13.85 -9.69 -8.81
CA TYR A 329 -13.45 -9.81 -7.41
C TYR A 329 -14.16 -8.83 -6.48
N LEU A 330 -14.67 -7.73 -7.01
CA LEU A 330 -15.32 -6.66 -6.25
C LEU A 330 -16.83 -6.85 -6.14
N ALA A 331 -17.42 -6.42 -5.03
CA ALA A 331 -18.86 -6.23 -4.89
C ALA A 331 -19.31 -4.91 -5.57
N GLU A 332 -20.61 -4.74 -5.77
CA GLU A 332 -21.17 -3.52 -6.38
C GLU A 332 -20.77 -2.25 -5.59
N GLN A 333 -20.89 -2.29 -4.27
CA GLN A 333 -20.54 -1.17 -3.38
C GLN A 333 -19.05 -0.82 -3.43
N GLN A 334 -18.19 -1.81 -3.76
CA GLN A 334 -16.75 -1.63 -3.96
C GLN A 334 -16.42 -1.10 -5.35
N GLY A 335 -17.41 -0.86 -6.21
CA GLY A 335 -17.21 -0.27 -7.54
C GLY A 335 -17.01 -1.24 -8.67
N ARG A 336 -17.54 -2.47 -8.57
CA ARG A 336 -17.47 -3.47 -9.65
C ARG A 336 -17.80 -2.90 -11.03
N LYS A 337 -18.82 -2.04 -11.13
CA LYS A 337 -19.29 -1.44 -12.39
C LYS A 337 -18.20 -0.68 -13.14
N ASP A 338 -17.34 0.04 -12.42
CA ASP A 338 -16.23 0.80 -13.00
C ASP A 338 -15.23 -0.06 -13.78
N TYR A 339 -15.22 -1.37 -13.51
CA TYR A 339 -14.31 -2.34 -14.09
C TYR A 339 -15.00 -3.26 -15.12
N THR A 340 -16.33 -3.30 -15.15
CA THR A 340 -17.11 -4.15 -16.06
C THR A 340 -17.79 -3.38 -17.19
N GLU A 341 -18.05 -2.09 -17.02
CA GLU A 341 -18.60 -1.23 -18.08
C GLU A 341 -17.50 -0.90 -19.10
N GLN A 342 -17.83 -0.86 -20.40
CA GLN A 342 -16.88 -0.63 -21.50
C GLN A 342 -16.10 0.67 -21.27
N GLY A 343 -14.81 0.51 -20.92
CA GLY A 343 -13.87 1.61 -20.88
C GLY A 343 -13.67 2.15 -22.29
N HIS A 344 -13.59 3.48 -22.44
CA HIS A 344 -13.11 4.06 -23.70
C HIS A 344 -11.66 3.61 -23.92
N ALA A 345 -11.30 3.21 -25.14
CA ALA A 345 -9.98 2.68 -25.49
C ALA A 345 -8.80 3.59 -25.07
N ALA A 346 -9.04 4.91 -24.93
CA ALA A 346 -8.05 5.89 -24.47
C ALA A 346 -7.82 5.89 -22.93
N ILE A 347 -8.58 5.11 -22.16
CA ILE A 347 -8.59 5.13 -20.69
C ILE A 347 -8.31 3.73 -20.10
N SER A 348 -8.17 2.70 -20.93
CA SER A 348 -7.88 1.33 -20.50
C SER A 348 -6.44 0.93 -20.83
N SER A 349 -5.67 0.55 -19.81
CA SER A 349 -4.53 -0.35 -20.01
C SER A 349 -5.06 -1.71 -20.44
N VAL A 350 -4.48 -2.31 -21.47
CA VAL A 350 -4.85 -3.62 -22.00
C VAL A 350 -3.70 -4.57 -21.69
N ARG A 351 -4.00 -5.81 -21.27
CA ARG A 351 -2.97 -6.85 -21.13
C ARG A 351 -2.25 -7.03 -22.46
N GLY A 352 -0.92 -6.91 -22.44
CA GLY A 352 -0.05 -7.19 -23.57
C GLY A 352 0.42 -8.64 -23.59
N GLU A 353 1.29 -8.94 -24.54
CA GLU A 353 1.99 -10.23 -24.63
C GLU A 353 2.82 -10.50 -23.37
N PRO A 354 2.95 -11.76 -22.93
CA PRO A 354 3.80 -12.11 -21.80
C PRO A 354 5.22 -11.60 -21.98
N GLN A 355 5.79 -11.06 -20.90
CA GLN A 355 7.18 -10.59 -20.85
C GLN A 355 7.99 -11.50 -19.93
N THR A 356 9.17 -11.93 -20.40
CA THR A 356 10.10 -12.67 -19.56
C THR A 356 11.03 -11.67 -18.86
N LEU A 357 11.01 -11.68 -17.53
CA LEU A 357 11.87 -10.84 -16.69
C LEU A 357 12.54 -11.75 -15.66
N LEU A 358 13.86 -11.67 -15.53
CA LEU A 358 14.64 -12.49 -14.60
C LEU A 358 14.32 -13.99 -14.73
N GLY A 359 14.15 -14.46 -15.97
CA GLY A 359 13.81 -15.86 -16.29
C GLY A 359 12.39 -16.31 -15.94
N THR A 360 11.50 -15.40 -15.54
CA THR A 360 10.08 -15.70 -15.22
C THR A 360 9.15 -15.01 -16.20
N SER A 361 8.12 -15.71 -16.69
CA SER A 361 7.07 -15.15 -17.55
C SER A 361 6.03 -14.38 -16.74
N TYR A 362 5.73 -13.15 -17.16
CA TYR A 362 4.76 -12.25 -16.53
C TYR A 362 3.70 -11.80 -17.53
N ILE A 363 2.44 -11.83 -17.11
CA ILE A 363 1.31 -11.24 -17.85
C ILE A 363 1.02 -9.86 -17.25
N GLY A 364 0.91 -8.86 -18.11
CA GLY A 364 0.84 -7.49 -17.65
C GLY A 364 0.54 -6.49 -18.75
N THR A 365 0.83 -5.22 -18.48
CA THR A 365 0.68 -4.10 -19.40
C THR A 365 1.95 -3.25 -19.34
N ASP A 366 2.28 -2.64 -20.47
CA ASP A 366 3.38 -1.71 -20.63
C ASP A 366 2.87 -0.26 -20.81
N HIS A 367 3.76 0.69 -20.56
CA HIS A 367 3.50 2.10 -20.82
C HIS A 367 4.78 2.82 -21.20
N VAL A 368 4.70 3.57 -22.29
CA VAL A 368 5.81 4.39 -22.77
C VAL A 368 5.61 5.83 -22.34
N PHE A 369 6.58 6.35 -21.61
CA PHE A 369 6.63 7.74 -21.16
C PHE A 369 8.02 8.34 -21.41
N ARG A 370 8.25 9.55 -20.91
CA ARG A 370 9.54 10.24 -21.06
C ARG A 370 10.14 10.62 -19.72
N ILE A 371 11.44 10.34 -19.58
CA ILE A 371 12.30 10.85 -18.52
C ILE A 371 13.34 11.74 -19.21
N ASN A 372 13.43 13.02 -18.83
CA ASN A 372 14.38 13.97 -19.43
C ASN A 372 14.38 13.94 -20.97
N SER A 373 13.18 13.94 -21.57
CA SER A 373 12.92 13.83 -23.02
C SER A 373 13.29 12.50 -23.69
N GLN A 374 13.90 11.55 -22.99
CA GLN A 374 14.22 10.21 -23.49
C GLN A 374 13.04 9.25 -23.26
N ARG A 375 12.76 8.37 -24.23
CA ARG A 375 11.66 7.40 -24.14
C ARG A 375 12.04 6.27 -23.19
N VAL A 376 11.11 5.94 -22.30
CA VAL A 376 11.24 4.89 -21.30
C VAL A 376 9.98 4.03 -21.38
N GLU A 377 10.18 2.72 -21.31
CA GLU A 377 9.10 1.75 -21.18
C GLU A 377 9.05 1.28 -19.72
N ALA A 378 7.87 1.35 -19.13
CA ALA A 378 7.58 0.68 -17.88
C ALA A 378 6.66 -0.51 -18.15
N PHE A 379 6.86 -1.60 -17.42
CA PHE A 379 6.02 -2.79 -17.46
C PHE A 379 5.55 -3.12 -16.05
N THR A 380 4.27 -3.46 -15.91
CA THR A 380 3.67 -3.98 -14.67
C THR A 380 2.95 -5.27 -14.97
N GLY A 381 3.17 -6.29 -14.15
CA GLY A 381 2.56 -7.60 -14.39
C GLY A 381 2.57 -8.48 -13.15
N VAL A 382 2.03 -9.69 -13.33
CA VAL A 382 2.03 -10.75 -12.32
C VAL A 382 2.45 -12.05 -13.01
N ALA A 383 3.18 -12.91 -12.31
CA ALA A 383 3.69 -14.16 -12.86
C ALA A 383 2.55 -14.95 -13.53
N GLU A 384 2.78 -15.41 -14.76
CA GLU A 384 1.77 -15.98 -15.65
C GLU A 384 0.97 -17.11 -14.98
N ASP A 385 1.67 -18.00 -14.29
CA ASP A 385 1.07 -19.13 -13.59
C ASP A 385 0.17 -18.70 -12.42
N LEU A 386 0.52 -17.62 -11.71
CA LEU A 386 -0.30 -17.02 -10.65
C LEU A 386 -1.50 -16.26 -11.24
N VAL A 387 -1.33 -15.57 -12.37
CA VAL A 387 -2.44 -14.91 -13.09
C VAL A 387 -3.45 -15.94 -13.53
N GLY A 388 -3.02 -17.09 -14.09
CA GLY A 388 -3.93 -18.17 -14.48
C GLY A 388 -4.84 -18.65 -13.32
N LEU A 389 -4.32 -18.67 -12.08
CA LEU A 389 -5.13 -18.98 -10.90
C LEU A 389 -6.23 -17.95 -10.66
N LEU A 390 -5.92 -16.67 -10.87
CA LEU A 390 -6.86 -15.56 -10.70
C LEU A 390 -7.83 -15.48 -11.88
N ASP A 391 -7.41 -15.80 -13.09
CA ASP A 391 -8.29 -15.88 -14.25
C ASP A 391 -9.34 -16.99 -14.05
N ASP A 392 -8.98 -18.11 -13.42
CA ASP A 392 -9.91 -19.17 -13.03
C ASP A 392 -10.81 -18.83 -11.82
N GLY A 393 -10.49 -17.77 -11.06
CA GLY A 393 -11.19 -17.44 -9.81
C GLY A 393 -10.73 -18.23 -8.58
N ARG A 394 -9.57 -18.90 -8.65
CA ARG A 394 -9.02 -19.78 -7.61
C ARG A 394 -8.17 -19.00 -6.61
N VAL A 395 -8.77 -18.01 -5.95
CA VAL A 395 -8.12 -17.15 -4.94
C VAL A 395 -7.41 -17.96 -3.86
N ASP A 396 -8.03 -19.03 -3.35
CA ASP A 396 -7.39 -19.85 -2.31
C ASP A 396 -6.11 -20.52 -2.81
N ARG A 397 -6.13 -21.05 -4.04
CA ARG A 397 -4.95 -21.70 -4.64
C ARG A 397 -3.85 -20.68 -4.94
N TYR A 398 -4.21 -19.50 -5.46
CA TYR A 398 -3.29 -18.38 -5.62
C TYR A 398 -2.58 -18.05 -4.30
N ARG A 399 -3.34 -17.89 -3.21
CA ARG A 399 -2.78 -17.56 -1.89
C ARG A 399 -1.82 -18.63 -1.39
N ARG A 400 -2.14 -19.91 -1.56
CA ARG A 400 -1.27 -21.04 -1.17
C ARG A 400 0.02 -21.05 -2.00
N GLU A 401 -0.08 -20.86 -3.31
CA GLU A 401 1.07 -20.87 -4.21
C GLU A 401 2.05 -19.74 -3.89
N VAL A 402 1.52 -18.52 -3.72
CA VAL A 402 2.31 -17.38 -3.26
C VAL A 402 2.94 -17.62 -1.90
N HIS A 403 2.22 -18.23 -0.96
CA HIS A 403 2.79 -18.58 0.34
C HIS A 403 3.96 -19.57 0.20
N THR A 404 3.86 -20.58 -0.67
CA THR A 404 4.99 -21.50 -0.94
C THR A 404 6.22 -20.75 -1.45
N ARG A 405 6.02 -19.67 -2.21
CA ARG A 405 7.09 -18.80 -2.74
C ARG A 405 7.53 -17.70 -1.76
N CYS A 406 6.79 -17.45 -0.67
CA CYS A 406 6.90 -16.20 0.12
C CYS A 406 8.18 -16.05 0.95
N ALA A 407 9.10 -17.02 0.87
CA ALA A 407 10.40 -16.99 1.53
C ALA A 407 11.28 -15.82 1.04
N ALA A 408 11.12 -15.38 -0.20
CA ALA A 408 11.88 -14.25 -0.74
C ALA A 408 11.40 -12.91 -0.17
N GLU A 409 12.33 -12.03 0.18
CA GLU A 409 12.05 -10.61 0.42
C GLU A 409 11.78 -9.90 -0.91
N PRO A 410 10.98 -8.83 -0.93
CA PRO A 410 10.89 -7.96 -2.10
C PRO A 410 12.29 -7.47 -2.48
N PHE A 411 12.64 -7.55 -3.76
CA PHE A 411 13.95 -7.11 -4.24
C PHE A 411 13.80 -6.32 -5.53
N ALA A 412 14.81 -5.53 -5.84
CA ALA A 412 14.96 -4.90 -7.13
C ALA A 412 16.40 -5.08 -7.62
N THR A 413 16.56 -5.32 -8.91
CA THR A 413 17.84 -5.59 -9.55
C THR A 413 17.82 -5.12 -11.00
N TRP A 414 18.99 -5.03 -11.60
CA TRP A 414 19.11 -4.91 -13.04
C TRP A 414 18.89 -6.28 -13.70
N ASP A 415 18.14 -6.28 -14.79
CA ASP A 415 17.93 -7.43 -15.67
C ASP A 415 18.67 -7.14 -16.98
N ASP A 416 19.67 -7.97 -17.30
CA ASP A 416 20.54 -7.81 -18.46
C ASP A 416 19.82 -8.13 -19.78
N ASP A 417 18.87 -9.07 -19.76
CA ASP A 417 18.09 -9.45 -20.94
C ASP A 417 17.05 -8.37 -21.26
N TRP A 418 16.40 -7.83 -20.23
CA TRP A 418 15.47 -6.70 -20.36
C TRP A 418 16.19 -5.35 -20.58
N GLN A 419 17.46 -5.27 -20.19
CA GLN A 419 18.28 -4.04 -20.13
C GLN A 419 17.62 -2.94 -19.29
N GLY A 420 17.16 -3.30 -18.09
CA GLY A 420 16.45 -2.35 -17.26
C GLY A 420 16.34 -2.73 -15.79
N ALA A 421 15.73 -1.81 -15.06
CA ALA A 421 15.45 -1.94 -13.65
C ALA A 421 14.21 -2.79 -13.43
N VAL A 422 14.31 -3.86 -12.65
CA VAL A 422 13.20 -4.79 -12.35
C VAL A 422 13.03 -4.94 -10.85
N SER A 423 11.79 -4.88 -10.36
CA SER A 423 11.41 -5.09 -8.97
C SER A 423 10.38 -6.20 -8.89
N VAL A 424 10.66 -7.24 -8.11
CA VAL A 424 9.79 -8.40 -7.93
C VAL A 424 9.32 -8.44 -6.48
N ARG A 425 8.04 -8.74 -6.28
CA ARG A 425 7.43 -8.83 -4.95
C ARG A 425 6.98 -10.25 -4.63
N PRO A 426 6.88 -10.61 -3.33
CA PRO A 426 6.52 -11.96 -2.92
C PRO A 426 5.11 -12.39 -3.35
N ASP A 427 4.21 -11.45 -3.65
CA ASP A 427 2.88 -11.71 -4.22
C ASP A 427 2.92 -12.05 -5.72
N GLY A 428 4.12 -12.15 -6.30
CA GLY A 428 4.34 -12.51 -7.69
C GLY A 428 4.16 -11.35 -8.67
N SER A 429 3.96 -10.12 -8.18
CA SER A 429 3.93 -8.95 -9.05
C SER A 429 5.33 -8.50 -9.43
N VAL A 430 5.44 -7.86 -10.60
CA VAL A 430 6.66 -7.26 -11.13
C VAL A 430 6.41 -5.82 -11.58
N LEU A 431 7.37 -4.94 -11.31
CA LEU A 431 7.46 -3.59 -11.89
C LEU A 431 8.85 -3.46 -12.55
N ALA A 432 8.87 -3.22 -13.85
CA ALA A 432 10.09 -3.06 -14.62
C ALA A 432 10.11 -1.71 -15.37
N ILE A 433 11.30 -1.16 -15.57
CA ILE A 433 11.52 0.11 -16.28
C ILE A 433 12.81 -0.01 -17.10
N ARG A 434 12.74 0.20 -18.42
CA ARG A 434 13.90 0.23 -19.33
C ARG A 434 13.91 1.44 -20.24
N ARG A 435 15.08 1.75 -20.77
CA ARG A 435 15.21 2.69 -21.88
C ARG A 435 14.62 2.06 -23.14
N LEU A 436 13.82 2.83 -23.88
CA LEU A 436 13.42 2.46 -25.23
C LEU A 436 14.47 2.97 -26.21
N SER A 437 15.18 2.06 -26.87
CA SER A 437 16.01 2.41 -28.02
C SER A 437 15.14 3.00 -29.12
N ALA A 438 15.63 4.01 -29.83
CA ALA A 438 14.91 4.51 -31.00
C ALA A 438 14.79 3.35 -32.01
N CYS A 439 13.58 3.01 -32.44
CA CYS A 439 13.42 2.12 -33.59
C CYS A 439 14.23 2.71 -34.74
N GLY A 440 15.29 2.01 -35.17
CA GLY A 440 15.83 2.21 -36.49
C GLY A 440 14.70 1.96 -37.46
N HIS A 441 14.21 3.01 -38.14
CA HIS A 441 13.48 2.78 -39.37
C HIS A 441 14.47 2.08 -40.29
N ALA A 442 14.26 0.78 -40.51
CA ALA A 442 14.78 0.13 -41.69
C ALA A 442 14.14 0.87 -42.87
N SER A 443 14.90 1.78 -43.45
CA SER A 443 14.65 2.31 -44.78
C SER A 443 14.59 1.10 -45.72
N HIS A 444 13.38 0.69 -46.09
CA HIS A 444 13.15 0.02 -47.35
C HIS A 444 13.55 1.02 -48.45
N GLU A 445 14.82 0.99 -48.83
CA GLU A 445 15.22 1.33 -50.19
C GLU A 445 14.91 0.09 -51.04
N ASP A 446 13.75 0.08 -51.67
CA ASP A 446 13.52 -0.75 -52.85
C ASP A 446 13.97 0.08 -54.06
N GLY A 447 14.87 -0.51 -54.85
CA GLY A 447 15.47 0.06 -56.05
C GLY A 447 14.68 -0.16 -57.33
#